data_AF-A0A0D0DAX4-F1
#
_entry.id   AF-A0A0D0DAX4-F1
#
_cell.length_a   1.000
_cell.length_b   1.000
_cell.length_c   1.000
_cell.angle_alpha   90.00
_cell.angle_beta   90.00
_cell.angle_gamma   90.00
#
_symmetry.space_group_name_H-M   'P 1'
#
loop_
_entity.id
_entity.type
_entity.pdbx_description
1 polymer ?
#
loop_
_entity_poly.entity_id
_entity_poly.type
_entity_poly.pdbx_seq_one_letter_code
_entity_poly.pdbx_strand_id
1 'polypeptide(L)'
;MSSHQISKTAQDSKDINWARQDSLSDPHNVFENHIKNHKSLTKTKFLTVLASALKSSGKPPLHGHGICIGSTLKYLLRNVPFDIVKVKGHWTSGTFFIYPWRHAQILTPYMQAQPSLHELFLRLTLPPVR
;
A
#
# COMPACT_ATOMS: atom_id res chain seq x y z
N MET A 1 -42.53 2.44 -33.22
CA MET A 1 -42.78 1.99 -31.84
C MET A 1 -41.59 2.42 -31.01
N SER A 2 -41.78 3.50 -30.25
CA SER A 2 -40.85 3.99 -29.24
C SER A 2 -41.06 3.19 -27.96
N SER A 3 -39.99 2.80 -27.29
CA SER A 3 -40.02 2.42 -25.87
C SER A 3 -38.80 3.02 -25.18
N HIS A 4 -39.06 4.03 -24.35
CA HIS A 4 -38.12 4.76 -23.51
C HIS A 4 -37.63 3.94 -22.30
N GLN A 5 -36.33 4.10 -22.01
CA GLN A 5 -35.63 4.38 -20.74
C GLN A 5 -35.97 3.67 -19.40
N ILE A 6 -34.92 3.52 -18.57
CA ILE A 6 -34.67 4.19 -17.27
C ILE A 6 -33.20 3.89 -16.89
N SER A 7 -32.24 4.81 -17.10
CA SER A 7 -31.71 5.77 -16.12
C SER A 7 -31.45 5.17 -14.73
N LYS A 8 -30.18 4.88 -14.42
CA LYS A 8 -29.70 4.80 -13.04
C LYS A 8 -28.86 6.04 -12.79
N THR A 9 -29.52 7.10 -12.34
CA THR A 9 -28.93 8.33 -11.84
C THR A 9 -28.07 8.03 -10.61
N ALA A 10 -26.78 8.37 -10.67
CA ALA A 10 -26.08 8.86 -9.50
C ALA A 10 -26.23 10.38 -9.52
N GLN A 11 -27.22 10.88 -8.79
CA GLN A 11 -27.39 12.30 -8.53
C GLN A 11 -26.66 12.59 -7.21
N ASP A 12 -25.74 13.56 -7.26
CA ASP A 12 -24.95 14.08 -6.14
C ASP A 12 -23.75 13.24 -5.63
N SER A 13 -22.68 13.26 -6.42
CA SER A 13 -21.40 13.72 -5.88
C SER A 13 -20.74 14.52 -6.99
N LYS A 14 -20.26 15.74 -6.70
CA LYS A 14 -19.42 16.50 -7.64
C LYS A 14 -18.42 15.55 -8.28
N ASP A 15 -18.66 15.21 -9.54
CA ASP A 15 -17.66 14.53 -10.34
C ASP A 15 -16.46 15.45 -10.31
N ILE A 16 -15.41 15.00 -9.62
CA ILE A 16 -14.09 15.62 -9.72
C ILE A 16 -13.63 15.27 -11.13
N ASN A 17 -14.10 16.06 -12.08
CA ASN A 17 -13.61 16.11 -13.43
C ASN A 17 -12.22 16.73 -13.31
N TRP A 18 -11.24 15.88 -13.04
CA TRP A 18 -9.84 16.21 -13.26
C TRP A 18 -9.74 16.52 -14.75
N ALA A 19 -9.73 17.82 -15.05
CA ALA A 19 -9.83 18.41 -16.37
C ALA A 19 -9.18 17.51 -17.44
N ARG A 20 -10.01 16.89 -18.30
CA ARG A 20 -9.52 16.40 -19.59
C ARG A 20 -8.93 17.61 -20.31
N GLN A 21 -7.61 17.64 -20.44
CA GLN A 21 -6.93 18.67 -21.21
C GLN A 21 -6.76 18.08 -22.61
N ASP A 22 -7.35 18.66 -23.65
CA ASP A 22 -7.24 18.11 -25.01
C ASP A 22 -5.92 18.52 -25.71
N SER A 23 -4.80 18.47 -24.97
CA SER A 23 -3.48 18.90 -25.46
C SER A 23 -2.48 17.73 -25.54
N LEU A 24 -1.40 17.88 -26.32
CA LEU A 24 -0.35 16.86 -26.42
C LEU A 24 0.35 16.56 -25.07
N SER A 25 0.18 17.44 -24.09
CA SER A 25 0.69 17.34 -22.71
C SER A 25 -0.34 16.78 -21.72
N ASP A 26 -1.50 16.32 -22.21
CA ASP A 26 -2.51 15.65 -21.40
C ASP A 26 -1.93 14.39 -20.72
N PRO A 27 -2.06 14.25 -19.39
CA PRO A 27 -1.53 13.10 -18.66
C PRO A 27 -2.01 11.77 -19.21
N HIS A 28 -3.25 11.69 -19.69
CA HIS A 28 -3.80 10.47 -20.26
C HIS A 28 -3.15 10.15 -21.62
N ASN A 29 -3.08 11.13 -22.52
CA ASN A 29 -2.40 10.94 -23.82
C ASN A 29 -0.89 10.62 -23.67
N VAL A 30 -0.21 11.27 -22.72
CA VAL A 30 1.20 10.98 -22.41
C VAL A 30 1.37 9.55 -21.89
N PHE A 31 0.49 9.10 -20.99
CA PHE A 31 0.49 7.72 -20.49
C PHE A 31 0.25 6.70 -21.61
N GLU A 32 -0.75 6.92 -22.45
CA GLU A 32 -1.06 6.05 -23.59
C GLU A 32 0.11 5.97 -24.58
N ASN A 33 0.71 7.10 -24.93
CA ASN A 33 1.90 7.12 -25.79
C ASN A 33 3.09 6.42 -25.13
N HIS A 34 3.28 6.56 -23.82
CA HIS A 34 4.33 5.85 -23.10
C HIS A 34 4.09 4.33 -23.12
N ILE A 35 2.87 3.85 -22.87
CA ILE A 35 2.55 2.41 -22.89
C ILE A 35 2.65 1.82 -24.31
N LYS A 36 2.29 2.60 -25.35
CA LYS A 36 2.43 2.18 -26.76
C LYS A 36 3.90 2.05 -27.18
N ASN A 37 4.74 2.98 -26.75
CA ASN A 37 6.14 3.05 -27.18
C ASN A 37 7.11 2.29 -26.25
N HIS A 38 6.69 1.98 -25.01
CA HIS A 38 7.53 1.27 -24.03
C HIS A 38 6.87 -0.01 -23.54
N LYS A 39 7.67 -1.09 -23.50
CA LYS A 39 7.25 -2.35 -22.91
C LYS A 39 7.20 -2.22 -21.39
N SER A 40 6.08 -2.62 -20.78
CA SER A 40 5.94 -2.67 -19.32
C SER A 40 7.02 -3.56 -18.69
N LEU A 41 7.59 -3.10 -17.57
CA LEU A 41 8.60 -3.85 -16.84
C LEU A 41 7.97 -5.08 -16.18
N THR A 42 8.41 -6.26 -16.57
CA THR A 42 7.92 -7.50 -15.95
C THR A 42 8.55 -7.71 -14.57
N LYS A 43 7.79 -8.33 -13.66
CA LYS A 43 8.27 -8.73 -12.33
C LYS A 43 9.60 -9.49 -12.41
N THR A 44 9.72 -10.43 -13.36
CA THR A 44 10.94 -11.23 -13.55
C THR A 44 12.13 -10.34 -13.89
N LYS A 45 11.99 -9.44 -14.87
CA LYS A 45 13.10 -8.57 -15.28
C LYS A 45 13.52 -7.63 -14.14
N PHE A 46 12.56 -7.07 -13.41
CA PHE A 46 12.82 -6.27 -12.22
C PHE A 46 13.62 -7.05 -11.17
N LEU A 47 13.18 -8.25 -10.81
CA LEU A 47 13.83 -9.08 -9.79
C LEU A 47 15.23 -9.54 -10.24
N THR A 48 15.43 -9.83 -11.53
CA THR A 48 16.75 -10.17 -12.07
C THR A 48 17.72 -8.99 -11.93
N VAL A 49 17.31 -7.79 -12.34
CA VAL A 49 18.16 -6.59 -12.23
C VAL A 49 18.49 -6.29 -10.77
N LEU A 50 17.50 -6.39 -9.88
CA LEU A 50 17.69 -6.18 -8.44
C LEU A 50 18.65 -7.22 -7.84
N ALA A 51 18.51 -8.49 -8.21
CA ALA A 51 19.39 -9.56 -7.75
C ALA A 51 20.84 -9.33 -8.21
N SER A 52 21.05 -8.87 -9.45
CA SER A 52 22.38 -8.49 -9.94
C SER A 52 22.98 -7.35 -9.11
N ALA A 53 22.22 -6.30 -8.83
CA ALA A 53 22.69 -5.19 -8.00
C ALA A 53 23.02 -5.62 -6.56
N LEU A 54 22.17 -6.47 -5.95
CA LEU A 54 22.41 -7.01 -4.62
C LEU A 54 23.67 -7.88 -4.57
N LYS A 55 23.88 -8.73 -5.60
CA LYS A 55 25.09 -9.55 -5.73
C LYS A 55 26.35 -8.68 -5.81
N SER A 56 26.33 -7.61 -6.60
CA SER A 56 27.44 -6.64 -6.65
C SER A 56 27.72 -5.96 -5.31
N SER A 57 26.72 -5.86 -4.44
CA SER A 57 26.87 -5.34 -3.07
C SER A 57 27.15 -6.40 -2.00
N GLY A 58 27.38 -7.67 -2.38
CA GLY A 58 27.61 -8.77 -1.45
C GLY A 58 26.39 -9.19 -0.64
N LYS A 59 25.18 -8.82 -1.06
CA LYS A 59 23.91 -9.10 -0.36
C LYS A 59 23.15 -10.24 -1.04
N PRO A 60 22.39 -11.05 -0.26
CA PRO A 60 21.57 -12.10 -0.82
C PRO A 60 20.40 -11.52 -1.67
N PRO A 61 19.92 -12.25 -2.68
CA PRO A 61 18.77 -11.84 -3.47
C PRO A 61 17.50 -11.68 -2.63
N LEU A 62 16.68 -10.68 -2.97
CA LEU A 62 15.40 -10.42 -2.30
C LEU A 62 14.23 -11.02 -3.09
N HIS A 63 13.33 -11.70 -2.38
CA HIS A 63 12.05 -12.13 -2.95
C HIS A 63 11.08 -10.95 -3.06
N GLY A 64 10.31 -10.90 -4.15
CA GLY A 64 9.31 -9.83 -4.36
C GLY A 64 8.30 -9.71 -3.22
N HIS A 65 7.86 -10.84 -2.63
CA HIS A 65 6.97 -10.82 -1.47
C HIS A 65 7.63 -10.17 -0.24
N GLY A 66 8.92 -10.44 -0.01
CA GLY A 66 9.69 -9.81 1.06
C GLY A 66 9.81 -8.30 0.89
N ILE A 67 9.90 -7.81 -0.35
CA ILE A 67 9.90 -6.37 -0.66
C ILE A 67 8.56 -5.74 -0.27
N CYS A 68 7.44 -6.39 -0.58
CA CYS A 68 6.10 -5.90 -0.20
C CYS A 68 5.87 -5.90 1.32
N ILE A 69 6.38 -6.91 2.04
CA ILE A 69 6.32 -6.93 3.51
C ILE A 69 7.19 -5.81 4.09
N GLY A 70 8.43 -5.68 3.61
CA GLY A 70 9.37 -4.65 4.09
C GLY A 70 8.87 -3.23 3.84
N SER A 71 8.23 -2.98 2.70
CA SER A 71 7.62 -1.67 2.41
C SER A 71 6.44 -1.38 3.33
N THR A 72 5.58 -2.37 3.56
CA THR A 72 4.47 -2.28 4.53
C THR A 72 4.98 -1.95 5.93
N LEU A 73 5.99 -2.68 6.41
CA LEU A 73 6.62 -2.41 7.69
C LEU A 73 7.19 -0.98 7.76
N LYS A 74 7.86 -0.53 6.69
CA LYS A 74 8.42 0.82 6.64
C LYS A 74 7.34 1.92 6.70
N TYR A 75 6.17 1.69 6.11
CA TYR A 75 5.05 2.63 6.23
C TYR A 75 4.47 2.64 7.64
N LEU A 76 4.30 1.47 8.27
CA LEU A 76 3.79 1.38 9.64
C LEU A 76 4.73 2.05 10.64
N LEU A 77 6.05 1.87 10.49
CA LEU A 77 7.05 2.57 11.31
C LEU A 77 7.04 4.09 11.13
N ARG A 78 6.41 4.60 10.07
CA ARG A 78 6.20 6.05 9.83
C ARG A 78 4.82 6.52 10.28
N ASN A 79 4.13 5.75 11.10
CA ASN A 79 2.78 6.02 11.59
C ASN A 79 1.75 6.20 10.47
N VAL A 80 1.95 5.56 9.32
CA VAL A 80 0.94 5.56 8.26
C VAL A 80 -0.20 4.61 8.66
N PRO A 81 -1.45 5.08 8.68
CA PRO A 81 -2.59 4.26 9.07
C PRO A 81 -2.75 2.99 8.23
N PHE A 82 -3.29 1.93 8.84
CA PHE A 82 -3.40 0.60 8.23
C PHE A 82 -4.24 0.58 6.95
N ASP A 83 -5.33 1.34 6.91
CA ASP A 83 -6.18 1.52 5.74
C ASP A 83 -5.42 2.16 4.57
N ILE A 84 -4.59 3.18 4.85
CA ILE A 84 -3.74 3.81 3.84
C ILE A 84 -2.68 2.83 3.32
N VAL A 85 -2.06 2.03 4.20
CA VAL A 85 -1.10 1.00 3.79
C VAL A 85 -1.77 -0.10 2.96
N LYS A 86 -3.00 -0.49 3.30
CA LYS A 86 -3.79 -1.46 2.53
C LYS A 86 -4.04 -0.96 1.11
N VAL A 87 -4.47 0.29 0.96
CA VAL A 87 -4.68 0.93 -0.35
C VAL A 87 -3.36 1.02 -1.11
N LYS A 88 -2.29 1.54 -0.49
CA LYS A 88 -0.98 1.70 -1.14
C LYS A 88 -0.32 0.38 -1.55
N GLY A 89 -0.51 -0.68 -0.77
CA GLY A 89 0.05 -2.00 -1.04
C GLY A 89 -0.81 -2.86 -1.94
N HIS A 90 -2.00 -2.38 -2.36
CA HIS A 90 -2.98 -3.13 -3.14
C HIS A 90 -3.30 -4.50 -2.50
N TRP A 91 -3.33 -4.53 -1.16
CA TRP A 91 -3.58 -5.75 -0.41
C TRP A 91 -5.04 -6.16 -0.56
N THR A 92 -5.27 -7.25 -1.31
CA THR A 92 -6.60 -7.80 -1.58
C THR A 92 -7.24 -8.47 -0.38
N SER A 93 -6.45 -8.89 0.60
CA SER A 93 -6.94 -9.55 1.83
C SER A 93 -6.33 -8.93 3.09
N GLY A 94 -6.99 -9.15 4.22
CA GLY A 94 -6.49 -8.79 5.55
C GLY A 94 -5.25 -9.59 5.99
N THR A 95 -4.67 -10.42 5.12
CA THR A 95 -3.46 -11.19 5.45
C THR A 95 -2.29 -10.30 5.86
N PHE A 96 -2.27 -9.02 5.43
CA PHE A 96 -1.26 -8.07 5.90
C PHE A 96 -1.31 -7.84 7.41
N PHE A 97 -2.48 -7.97 8.07
CA PHE A 97 -2.61 -7.85 9.53
C PHE A 97 -1.90 -8.97 10.29
N ILE A 98 -1.69 -10.13 9.66
CA ILE A 98 -1.00 -11.26 10.29
C ILE A 98 0.41 -10.87 10.70
N TYR A 99 1.07 -10.00 9.93
CA TYR A 99 2.46 -9.62 10.21
C TYR A 99 2.59 -8.71 11.45
N PRO A 100 1.87 -7.58 11.57
CA PRO A 100 1.79 -6.81 12.81
C PRO A 100 1.31 -7.64 14.00
N TRP A 101 0.32 -8.53 13.80
CA TRP A 101 -0.25 -9.31 14.89
C TRP A 101 0.74 -10.33 15.44
N ARG A 102 1.45 -11.07 14.57
CA ARG A 102 2.54 -11.96 14.99
C ARG A 102 3.67 -11.20 15.68
N HIS A 103 4.00 -10.00 15.21
CA HIS A 103 4.98 -9.15 15.88
C HIS A 103 4.52 -8.70 17.26
N ALA A 104 3.25 -8.28 17.40
CA ALA A 104 2.67 -7.94 18.69
C ALA A 104 2.71 -9.15 19.64
N GLN A 105 2.32 -10.35 19.17
CA GLN A 105 2.41 -11.58 19.95
C GLN A 105 3.82 -11.91 20.43
N ILE A 106 4.85 -11.68 19.60
CA ILE A 106 6.25 -11.86 19.99
C ILE A 106 6.66 -10.82 21.04
N LEU A 107 6.17 -9.58 20.94
CA LEU A 107 6.50 -8.50 21.88
C LEU A 107 5.73 -8.60 23.20
N THR A 108 4.54 -9.22 23.21
CA THR A 108 3.65 -9.29 24.39
C THR A 108 4.34 -9.80 25.66
N PRO A 109 5.11 -10.92 25.65
CA PRO A 109 5.77 -11.40 26.87
C PRO A 109 6.80 -10.39 27.42
N TYR A 110 7.51 -9.68 26.54
CA TYR A 110 8.48 -8.67 26.93
C TYR A 110 7.81 -7.41 27.49
N MET A 111 6.65 -7.03 26.94
CA MET A 111 5.84 -5.95 27.48
C MET A 111 5.26 -6.32 28.86
N GLN A 112 4.82 -7.57 29.05
CA GLN A 112 4.30 -8.08 30.31
C GLN A 112 5.38 -8.25 31.39
N ALA A 113 6.64 -8.49 31.00
CA ALA A 113 7.76 -8.61 31.93
C ALA A 113 8.09 -7.30 32.67
N GLN A 114 7.58 -6.15 32.20
CA GLN A 114 7.73 -4.84 32.84
C GLN A 114 6.35 -4.18 33.04
N PRO A 115 5.58 -4.59 34.06
CA PRO A 115 4.20 -4.14 34.25
C PRO A 115 4.06 -2.62 34.39
N SER A 116 5.02 -1.95 35.04
CA SER A 116 5.03 -0.49 35.24
C SER A 116 5.22 0.29 33.94
N LEU A 117 6.10 -0.18 33.03
CA LEU A 117 6.26 0.42 31.70
C LEU A 117 5.04 0.16 30.83
N HIS A 118 4.44 -1.02 30.95
CA HIS A 118 3.22 -1.35 30.21
C HIS A 118 2.04 -0.47 30.63
N GLU A 119 1.83 -0.28 31.92
CA GLU A 119 0.81 0.64 32.48
C GLU A 119 0.98 2.07 31.94
N LEU A 120 2.22 2.60 32.01
CA LEU A 120 2.53 3.93 31.50
C LEU A 120 2.26 4.03 29.99
N PHE A 121 2.66 3.01 29.23
CA PHE A 121 2.43 2.95 27.79
C PHE A 121 0.94 2.94 27.44
N LEU A 122 0.13 2.11 28.12
CA LEU A 122 -1.31 2.05 27.91
C LEU A 122 -1.97 3.40 28.24
N ARG A 123 -1.56 4.05 29.34
CA ARG A 123 -2.08 5.37 29.73
C ARG A 123 -1.76 6.48 28.73
N LEU A 124 -0.64 6.38 28.02
CA LEU A 124 -0.21 7.36 27.02
C LEU A 124 -0.80 7.11 25.62
N THR A 125 -1.08 5.85 25.27
CA THR A 125 -1.41 5.46 23.90
C THR A 125 -2.87 5.10 23.67
N LEU A 126 -3.59 4.69 24.72
CA LEU A 126 -5.01 4.41 24.62
C LEU A 126 -5.82 5.65 24.99
N PRO A 127 -6.88 5.99 24.22
CA PRO A 127 -7.81 7.03 24.62
C PRO A 127 -8.51 6.62 25.93
N PRO A 128 -8.92 7.57 26.79
CA PRO A 128 -9.66 7.27 28.00
C PRO A 128 -10.88 6.42 27.65
N VAL A 129 -11.05 5.30 28.36
CA VAL A 129 -12.22 4.44 28.20
C VAL A 129 -13.44 5.28 28.54
N ARG A 130 -14.32 5.48 27.55
CA ARG A 130 -15.60 6.19 27.72
C ARG A 130 -16.67 5.24 28.22
#